data_AF-A0A7U3Q233-F1
#
_entry.id   AF-A0A7U3Q233-F1
#
_cell.length_a   1.000
_cell.length_b   1.000
_cell.length_c   1.000
_cell.angle_alpha   90.00
_cell.angle_beta   90.00
_cell.angle_gamma   90.00
#
_symmetry.space_group_name_H-M   'P 1'
#
loop_
_entity.id
_entity.type
_entity.pdbx_description
1 polymer ?
#
loop_
_entity_poly.entity_id
_entity_poly.type
_entity_poly.pdbx_seq_one_letter_code
_entity_poly.pdbx_strand_id
1 'polypeptide(L)'
;MPTTDATQALETLRRLQSKQELSIIKLSETITDPEEQGARQRASDASNSLLDGPTPVSLEADLAHYTELFAKLRFSYVEQVTKEKFIRAIVGDPPLIVTMQENSELERDNAEAKAELKSLKQEVALMVTELERRGRELCRRYESIQLDTVKLQELPEKTQELRARIEKLRSLQEKSDANPNLNLPLAKTLGLVARRKAEHQELARELEALQAKVPRKRKEAERLQAELGSLEAKLHTSSAAAREAQRRKEAAALGGVADDLEQRARWWKASEEVLKQVLSLKT
;
A
#
# COMPACT_ATOMS: atom_id res chain seq x y z
N MET A 1 -22.58 12.29 4.40
CA MET A 1 -22.46 13.60 3.73
C MET A 1 -21.60 13.57 2.46
N PRO A 2 -20.39 12.96 2.36
CA PRO A 2 -19.58 13.09 1.13
C PRO A 2 -20.03 12.25 -0.08
N THR A 3 -20.93 11.27 0.10
CA THR A 3 -21.44 10.45 -1.02
C THR A 3 -22.49 11.17 -1.84
N THR A 4 -23.26 12.06 -1.19
CA THR A 4 -24.30 12.85 -1.84
C THR A 4 -23.66 13.86 -2.79
N ASP A 5 -22.51 14.42 -2.42
CA ASP A 5 -21.75 15.37 -3.24
C ASP A 5 -21.20 14.68 -4.51
N ALA A 6 -20.67 13.46 -4.40
CA ALA A 6 -20.16 12.70 -5.54
C ALA A 6 -21.25 12.28 -6.54
N THR A 7 -22.42 11.84 -6.05
CA THR A 7 -23.56 11.49 -6.91
C THR A 7 -24.16 12.72 -7.59
N GLN A 8 -24.26 13.85 -6.88
CA GLN A 8 -24.70 15.13 -7.46
C GLN A 8 -23.71 15.65 -8.51
N ALA A 9 -22.41 15.50 -8.27
CA ALA A 9 -21.37 15.85 -9.24
C ALA A 9 -21.46 14.99 -10.51
N LEU A 10 -21.73 13.69 -10.39
CA LEU A 10 -21.98 12.83 -11.56
C LEU A 10 -23.22 13.22 -12.35
N GLU A 11 -24.31 13.53 -11.67
CA GLU A 11 -25.57 13.95 -12.32
C GLU A 11 -25.41 15.28 -13.06
N THR A 12 -24.72 16.24 -12.45
CA THR A 12 -24.41 17.52 -13.11
C THR A 12 -23.48 17.32 -14.31
N LEU A 13 -22.46 16.47 -14.19
CA LEU A 13 -21.53 16.16 -15.28
C LEU A 13 -22.24 15.44 -16.45
N ARG A 14 -23.10 14.46 -16.17
CA ARG A 14 -23.95 13.79 -17.18
C ARG A 14 -24.89 14.78 -17.87
N ARG A 15 -25.48 15.71 -17.12
CA ARG A 15 -26.34 16.77 -17.68
C ARG A 15 -25.58 17.74 -18.57
N LEU A 16 -24.32 18.03 -18.25
CA LEU A 16 -23.47 18.88 -19.08
C LEU A 16 -23.01 18.14 -20.35
N GLN A 17 -22.63 16.87 -20.24
CA GLN A 17 -22.25 16.04 -21.38
C GLN A 17 -23.41 15.85 -22.38
N SER A 18 -24.64 15.61 -21.89
CA SER A 18 -25.80 15.47 -22.79
C SER A 18 -26.21 16.77 -23.49
N LYS A 19 -25.91 17.92 -22.88
CA LYS A 19 -26.13 19.23 -23.49
C LYS A 19 -25.04 19.61 -24.50
N GLN A 20 -23.84 19.10 -24.34
CA GLN A 20 -22.65 19.47 -25.11
C GLN A 20 -21.96 18.22 -25.68
N GLU A 21 -22.70 17.42 -26.45
CA GLU A 21 -22.09 16.36 -27.26
C GLU A 21 -21.20 17.00 -28.33
N LEU A 22 -19.92 17.18 -27.99
CA LEU A 22 -18.87 17.64 -28.91
C LEU A 22 -18.54 16.48 -29.86
N SER A 23 -19.37 16.27 -30.89
CA SER A 23 -18.98 15.44 -32.02
C SER A 23 -18.30 16.33 -33.07
N ILE A 24 -17.17 15.86 -33.59
CA ILE A 24 -16.45 16.53 -34.69
C ILE A 24 -17.42 16.78 -35.87
N ILE A 25 -18.38 15.88 -36.08
CA ILE A 25 -19.44 15.97 -37.10
C ILE A 25 -20.35 17.20 -36.88
N LYS A 26 -20.84 17.43 -35.64
CA LYS A 26 -21.66 18.61 -35.31
C LYS A 26 -20.87 19.92 -35.42
N LEU A 27 -19.58 19.89 -35.10
CA LEU A 27 -18.69 21.06 -35.24
C LEU A 27 -18.40 21.37 -36.72
N SER A 28 -18.21 20.36 -37.56
CA SER A 28 -18.06 20.56 -39.01
C SER A 28 -19.34 21.07 -39.67
N GLU A 29 -20.53 20.65 -39.19
CA GLU A 29 -21.81 21.19 -39.66
C GLU A 29 -21.94 22.69 -39.37
N THR A 30 -21.49 23.17 -38.21
CA THR A 30 -21.51 24.61 -37.90
C THR A 30 -20.47 25.45 -38.66
N ILE A 31 -19.42 24.82 -39.19
CA ILE A 31 -18.43 25.50 -40.03
C ILE A 31 -18.90 25.57 -41.50
N THR A 32 -19.84 24.70 -41.88
CA THR A 32 -20.35 24.59 -43.24
C THR A 32 -21.76 25.17 -43.28
N ASP A 33 -21.90 26.49 -43.43
CA ASP A 33 -23.22 27.12 -43.58
C ASP A 33 -23.98 26.49 -44.77
N PRO A 34 -25.16 25.89 -44.55
CA PRO A 34 -25.93 25.25 -45.61
C PRO A 34 -26.51 26.25 -46.62
N GLU A 35 -26.56 27.55 -46.30
CA GLU A 35 -27.07 28.57 -47.22
C GLU A 35 -26.12 28.86 -48.40
N GLU A 36 -24.81 28.58 -48.28
CA GLU A 36 -23.88 28.78 -49.41
C GLU A 36 -23.89 27.63 -50.43
N GLN A 37 -24.42 26.45 -50.06
CA GLN A 37 -24.45 25.27 -50.94
C GLN A 37 -25.64 25.26 -51.92
N GLY A 38 -26.70 26.02 -51.65
CA GLY A 38 -27.91 26.06 -52.48
C GLY A 38 -27.78 26.80 -53.81
N ALA A 39 -26.75 27.65 -54.00
CA ALA A 39 -26.67 28.56 -55.15
C ALA A 39 -25.62 28.20 -56.22
N ARG A 40 -24.82 27.13 -56.03
CA ARG A 40 -23.73 26.76 -56.95
C ARG A 40 -23.72 25.28 -57.36
N GLN A 41 -24.87 24.70 -57.67
CA GLN A 41 -24.90 23.46 -58.44
C GLN A 41 -24.72 23.74 -59.95
N ARG A 42 -23.46 23.96 -60.35
CA ARG A 42 -22.99 23.56 -61.68
C ARG A 42 -22.17 22.30 -61.50
N ALA A 43 -22.83 21.16 -61.64
CA ALA A 43 -22.22 19.85 -61.59
C ALA A 43 -21.18 19.71 -62.71
N SER A 44 -19.91 19.55 -62.34
CA SER A 44 -18.92 18.91 -63.19
C SER A 44 -18.50 17.61 -62.50
N ASP A 45 -18.46 16.57 -63.32
CA ASP A 45 -18.70 15.18 -62.99
C ASP A 45 -17.45 14.48 -62.41
N ALA A 46 -17.08 14.84 -61.17
CA ALA A 46 -15.93 14.23 -60.47
C ALA A 46 -16.19 13.87 -58.99
N SER A 47 -17.42 14.06 -58.48
CA SER A 47 -17.70 14.08 -57.04
C SER A 47 -18.62 12.94 -56.56
N ASN A 48 -18.39 11.70 -56.97
CA ASN A 48 -19.19 10.54 -56.52
C ASN A 48 -18.49 9.60 -55.53
N SER A 49 -17.38 10.01 -54.89
CA SER A 49 -16.75 9.24 -53.80
C SER A 49 -17.31 9.54 -52.40
N LEU A 50 -18.30 10.42 -52.26
CA LEU A 50 -18.83 10.91 -50.98
C LEU A 50 -19.97 10.05 -50.39
N LEU A 51 -19.91 8.72 -50.53
CA LEU A 51 -20.88 7.82 -49.87
C LEU A 51 -20.40 7.28 -48.52
N ASP A 52 -19.15 7.54 -48.13
CA ASP A 52 -18.63 7.27 -46.80
C ASP A 52 -18.18 8.60 -46.20
N GLY A 53 -18.55 8.87 -44.94
CA GLY A 53 -18.25 10.16 -44.30
C GLY A 53 -16.76 10.50 -44.34
N PRO A 54 -16.37 11.79 -44.25
CA PRO A 54 -14.98 12.20 -44.38
C PRO A 54 -14.12 11.56 -43.29
N THR A 55 -13.44 10.47 -43.63
CA THR A 55 -12.37 9.91 -42.80
C THR A 55 -11.13 10.79 -42.97
N PRO A 56 -10.32 11.00 -41.92
CA PRO A 56 -9.18 11.92 -41.99
C PRO A 56 -8.18 11.55 -43.10
N VAL A 57 -8.03 10.26 -43.39
CA VAL A 57 -7.17 9.74 -44.46
C VAL A 57 -7.75 10.04 -45.86
N SER A 58 -9.08 9.98 -46.03
CA SER A 58 -9.72 10.37 -47.29
C SER A 58 -9.56 11.85 -47.57
N LEU A 59 -9.68 12.69 -46.53
CA LEU A 59 -9.57 14.15 -46.65
C LEU A 59 -8.17 14.57 -47.11
N GLU A 60 -7.12 13.95 -46.59
CA GLU A 60 -5.74 14.22 -47.01
C GLU A 60 -5.50 13.87 -48.49
N ALA A 61 -6.04 12.73 -48.94
CA ALA A 61 -5.95 12.32 -50.34
C ALA A 61 -6.71 13.26 -51.28
N ASP A 62 -7.92 13.69 -50.88
CA ASP A 62 -8.73 14.65 -51.64
C ASP A 62 -8.03 16.02 -51.73
N LEU A 63 -7.47 16.51 -50.62
CA LEU A 63 -6.70 17.76 -50.61
C LEU A 63 -5.50 17.68 -51.55
N ALA A 64 -4.75 16.58 -51.54
CA ALA A 64 -3.64 16.38 -52.47
C ALA A 64 -4.11 16.40 -53.93
N HIS A 65 -5.17 15.66 -54.25
CA HIS A 65 -5.77 15.65 -55.59
C HIS A 65 -6.21 17.05 -56.05
N TYR A 66 -6.92 17.80 -55.20
CA TYR A 66 -7.37 19.15 -55.53
C TYR A 66 -6.21 20.12 -55.71
N THR A 67 -5.14 20.03 -54.90
CA THR A 67 -3.97 20.89 -55.07
C THR A 67 -3.31 20.69 -56.44
N GLU A 68 -3.22 19.44 -56.91
CA GLU A 68 -2.69 19.12 -58.23
C GLU A 68 -3.62 19.59 -59.35
N LEU A 69 -4.93 19.34 -59.21
CA LEU A 69 -5.94 19.78 -60.17
C LEU A 69 -5.96 21.30 -60.33
N PHE A 70 -5.96 22.04 -59.21
CA PHE A 70 -5.94 23.50 -59.23
C PHE A 70 -4.62 24.05 -59.73
N ALA A 71 -3.48 23.40 -59.46
CA ALA A 71 -2.21 23.79 -60.05
C ALA A 71 -2.23 23.66 -61.59
N LYS A 72 -2.77 22.56 -62.11
CA LYS A 72 -2.97 22.33 -63.55
C LYS A 72 -3.94 23.32 -64.17
N LEU A 73 -5.08 23.56 -63.52
CA LEU A 73 -6.11 24.49 -63.99
C LEU A 73 -5.59 25.92 -64.00
N ARG A 74 -4.85 26.33 -62.96
CA ARG A 74 -4.21 27.65 -62.88
C ARG A 74 -3.20 27.85 -64.01
N PHE A 75 -2.38 26.84 -64.30
CA PHE A 75 -1.41 26.91 -65.40
C PHE A 75 -2.11 27.06 -66.75
N SER A 76 -3.09 26.19 -67.03
CA SER A 76 -3.88 26.22 -68.28
C SER A 76 -4.62 27.55 -68.46
N TYR A 77 -5.25 28.07 -67.40
CA TYR A 77 -5.97 29.34 -67.44
C TYR A 77 -5.03 30.53 -67.72
N VAL A 78 -3.91 30.62 -67.01
CA VAL A 78 -2.94 31.71 -67.22
C VAL A 78 -2.37 31.64 -68.63
N GLU A 79 -2.04 30.45 -69.12
CA GLU A 79 -1.58 30.24 -70.49
C GLU A 79 -2.64 30.66 -71.52
N GLN A 80 -3.89 30.26 -71.34
CA GLN A 80 -4.98 30.61 -72.25
C GLN A 80 -5.25 32.11 -72.28
N VAL A 81 -5.36 32.74 -71.11
CA VAL A 81 -5.63 34.18 -71.00
C VAL A 81 -4.46 35.01 -71.56
N THR A 82 -3.22 34.58 -71.34
CA THR A 82 -2.04 35.26 -71.90
C THR A 82 -2.00 35.12 -73.42
N LYS A 83 -2.27 33.93 -73.97
CA LYS A 83 -2.40 33.72 -75.42
C LYS A 83 -3.49 34.59 -76.02
N GLU A 84 -4.68 34.63 -75.41
CA GLU A 84 -5.80 35.44 -75.90
C GLU A 84 -5.47 36.94 -75.85
N LYS A 85 -4.94 37.43 -74.71
CA LYS A 85 -4.54 38.83 -74.56
C LYS A 85 -3.46 39.22 -75.56
N PHE A 86 -2.49 38.35 -75.82
CA PHE A 86 -1.44 38.58 -76.80
C PHE A 86 -2.00 38.69 -78.22
N ILE A 87 -2.87 37.77 -78.62
CA ILE A 87 -3.53 37.82 -79.94
C ILE A 87 -4.38 39.09 -80.07
N ARG A 88 -5.15 39.43 -79.04
CA ARG A 88 -5.97 40.66 -79.04
C ARG A 88 -5.11 41.93 -79.08
N ALA A 89 -3.95 41.94 -78.44
CA ALA A 89 -3.03 43.08 -78.47
C ALA A 89 -2.41 43.32 -79.86
N ILE A 90 -2.16 42.24 -80.61
CA ILE A 90 -1.57 42.31 -81.97
C ILE A 90 -2.63 42.56 -83.04
N VAL A 91 -3.82 41.97 -82.89
CA VAL A 91 -4.90 42.01 -83.90
C VAL A 91 -5.92 43.14 -83.64
N GLY A 92 -5.94 43.70 -82.43
CA GLY A 92 -6.84 44.80 -82.06
C GLY A 92 -6.47 46.11 -82.75
N ASP A 93 -7.48 46.89 -83.11
CA ASP A 93 -7.33 48.22 -83.72
C ASP A 93 -7.94 49.28 -82.78
N PRO A 94 -7.15 50.15 -82.12
CA PRO A 94 -5.69 50.31 -82.24
C PRO A 94 -4.87 49.25 -81.47
N PRO A 95 -3.64 48.94 -81.91
CA PRO A 95 -2.78 47.97 -81.24
C PRO A 95 -2.43 48.41 -79.82
N LEU A 96 -2.51 47.48 -78.87
CA LEU A 96 -2.25 47.76 -77.46
C LEU A 96 -0.73 47.74 -77.21
N ILE A 97 -0.11 48.92 -77.12
CA ILE A 97 1.31 49.07 -76.81
C ILE A 97 1.45 49.32 -75.31
N VAL A 98 1.92 48.31 -74.58
CA VAL A 98 2.20 48.44 -73.15
C VAL A 98 3.38 49.39 -72.97
N THR A 99 3.18 50.49 -72.25
CA THR A 99 4.25 51.47 -72.01
C THR A 99 5.14 51.03 -70.84
N MET A 100 6.40 51.49 -70.83
CA MET A 100 7.31 51.21 -69.70
C MET A 100 6.78 51.76 -68.38
N GLN A 101 6.01 52.85 -68.44
CA GLN A 101 5.38 53.46 -67.27
C GLN A 101 4.27 52.56 -66.71
N GLU A 102 3.37 52.06 -67.55
CA GLU A 102 2.32 51.10 -67.14
C GLU A 102 2.91 49.83 -66.52
N ASN A 103 4.01 49.30 -67.08
CA ASN A 103 4.71 48.17 -66.49
C ASN A 103 5.27 48.50 -65.11
N SER A 104 5.87 49.68 -64.93
CA SER A 104 6.42 50.10 -63.64
C SER A 104 5.34 50.30 -62.57
N GLU A 105 4.17 50.81 -62.96
CA GLU A 105 3.00 50.97 -62.08
C GLU A 105 2.44 49.59 -61.69
N LEU A 106 2.27 48.68 -62.65
CA LEU A 106 1.83 47.29 -62.40
C LEU A 106 2.82 46.48 -61.55
N GLU A 107 4.13 46.71 -61.71
CA GLU A 107 5.15 46.09 -60.87
C GLU A 107 5.06 46.57 -59.42
N ARG A 108 4.78 47.86 -59.22
CA ARG A 108 4.58 48.45 -57.90
C ARG A 108 3.32 47.87 -57.23
N ASP A 109 2.19 47.87 -57.93
CA ASP A 109 0.93 47.33 -57.40
C ASP A 109 1.06 45.83 -57.07
N ASN A 110 1.74 45.07 -57.93
CA ASN A 110 2.03 43.66 -57.66
C ASN A 110 2.95 43.48 -56.45
N ALA A 111 3.91 44.37 -56.22
CA ALA A 111 4.78 44.31 -55.06
C ALA A 111 4.01 44.58 -53.76
N GLU A 112 3.12 45.58 -53.78
CA GLU A 112 2.22 45.89 -52.66
C GLU A 112 1.27 44.71 -52.36
N ALA A 113 0.57 44.20 -53.36
CA ALA A 113 -0.32 43.03 -53.21
C ALA A 113 0.43 41.76 -52.77
N LYS A 114 1.67 41.54 -53.24
CA LYS A 114 2.51 40.42 -52.78
C LYS A 114 2.93 40.58 -51.31
N ALA A 115 3.19 41.80 -50.86
CA ALA A 115 3.54 42.07 -49.47
C ALA A 115 2.35 41.78 -48.55
N GLU A 116 1.15 42.24 -48.92
CA GLU A 116 -0.10 41.95 -48.20
C GLU A 116 -0.44 40.45 -48.19
N LEU A 117 -0.30 39.77 -49.33
CA LEU A 117 -0.52 38.33 -49.38
C LEU A 117 0.47 37.58 -48.48
N LYS A 118 1.71 38.06 -48.39
CA LYS A 118 2.74 37.45 -47.53
C LYS A 118 2.43 37.65 -46.04
N SER A 119 1.97 38.84 -45.64
CA SER A 119 1.58 39.07 -44.23
C SER A 119 0.37 38.22 -43.86
N LEU A 120 -0.65 38.16 -44.70
CA LEU A 120 -1.84 37.36 -44.45
C LEU A 120 -1.51 35.86 -44.38
N LYS A 121 -0.63 35.36 -45.24
CA LYS A 121 -0.15 33.96 -45.16
C LYS A 121 0.56 33.66 -43.85
N GLN A 122 1.36 34.60 -43.33
CA GLN A 122 2.03 34.45 -42.05
C GLN A 122 1.02 34.44 -40.89
N GLU A 123 0.02 35.32 -40.92
CA GLU A 123 -1.06 35.35 -39.93
C GLU A 123 -1.86 34.05 -39.91
N VAL A 124 -2.27 33.56 -41.08
CA VAL A 124 -2.99 32.28 -41.20
C VAL A 124 -2.13 31.12 -40.70
N ALA A 125 -0.83 31.08 -41.04
CA ALA A 125 0.07 30.05 -40.55
C ALA A 125 0.17 30.07 -39.01
N LEU A 126 0.28 31.25 -38.40
CA LEU A 126 0.29 31.40 -36.95
C LEU A 126 -1.04 30.91 -36.34
N MET A 127 -2.18 31.31 -36.92
CA MET A 127 -3.50 30.87 -36.45
C MET A 127 -3.66 29.35 -36.51
N VAL A 128 -3.19 28.71 -37.59
CA VAL A 128 -3.20 27.24 -37.72
C VAL A 128 -2.36 26.58 -36.62
N THR A 129 -1.14 27.07 -36.39
CA THR A 129 -0.29 26.51 -35.32
C THR A 129 -0.92 26.67 -33.92
N GLU A 130 -1.60 27.79 -33.68
CA GLU A 130 -2.31 28.01 -32.42
C GLU A 130 -3.54 27.10 -32.29
N LEU A 131 -4.31 26.92 -33.37
CA LEU A 131 -5.45 26.00 -33.39
C LEU A 131 -5.01 24.56 -33.13
N GLU A 132 -3.92 24.11 -33.74
CA GLU A 132 -3.36 22.77 -33.47
C GLU A 132 -2.92 22.62 -32.01
N ARG A 133 -2.26 23.64 -31.46
CA ARG A 133 -1.84 23.64 -30.05
C ARG A 133 -3.05 23.53 -29.11
N ARG A 134 -4.06 24.37 -29.34
CA ARG A 134 -5.31 24.37 -28.56
C ARG A 134 -6.08 23.06 -28.72
N GLY A 135 -6.12 22.50 -29.93
CA GLY A 135 -6.72 21.20 -30.22
C GLY A 135 -6.08 20.07 -29.42
N ARG A 136 -4.74 19.98 -29.41
CA ARG A 136 -4.01 18.98 -28.61
C ARG A 136 -4.24 19.16 -27.10
N GLU A 137 -4.27 20.40 -26.62
CA GLU A 137 -4.56 20.71 -25.22
C GLU A 137 -5.98 20.29 -24.82
N LEU A 138 -6.96 20.54 -25.70
CA LEU A 138 -8.34 20.15 -25.51
C LEU A 138 -8.50 18.63 -25.47
N CYS A 139 -7.85 17.88 -26.38
CA CYS A 139 -7.87 16.41 -26.37
C CYS A 139 -7.37 15.85 -25.04
N ARG A 140 -6.22 16.33 -24.54
CA ARG A 140 -5.66 15.88 -23.24
C ARG A 140 -6.60 16.18 -22.07
N ARG A 141 -7.20 17.36 -22.06
CA ARG A 141 -8.18 17.74 -21.02
C ARG A 141 -9.42 16.86 -21.08
N TYR A 142 -9.92 16.60 -22.27
CA TYR A 142 -11.06 15.72 -22.48
C TYR A 142 -10.78 14.31 -21.98
N GLU A 143 -9.64 13.72 -22.34
CA GLU A 143 -9.20 12.41 -21.85
C GLU A 143 -9.11 12.36 -20.32
N SER A 144 -8.52 13.39 -19.69
CA SER A 144 -8.46 13.48 -18.22
C SER A 144 -9.84 13.52 -17.59
N ILE A 145 -10.76 14.32 -18.14
CA ILE A 145 -12.15 14.42 -17.65
C ILE A 145 -12.86 13.08 -17.80
N GLN A 146 -12.66 12.36 -18.91
CA GLN A 146 -13.23 11.02 -19.10
C GLN A 146 -12.72 10.05 -18.04
N LEU A 147 -11.40 10.00 -17.79
CA LEU A 147 -10.81 9.15 -16.75
C LEU A 147 -11.35 9.49 -15.35
N ASP A 148 -11.44 10.76 -15.02
CA ASP A 148 -11.94 11.20 -13.72
C ASP A 148 -13.45 10.95 -13.57
N THR A 149 -14.21 11.02 -14.67
CA THR A 149 -15.63 10.65 -14.70
C THR A 149 -15.81 9.16 -14.37
N VAL A 150 -14.97 8.28 -14.92
CA VAL A 150 -15.00 6.84 -14.59
C VAL A 150 -14.68 6.62 -13.11
N LYS A 151 -13.61 7.25 -12.58
CA LYS A 151 -13.28 7.14 -11.15
C LYS A 151 -14.42 7.62 -10.26
N LEU A 152 -15.06 8.72 -10.64
CA LEU A 152 -16.17 9.29 -9.89
C LEU A 152 -17.38 8.34 -9.89
N GLN A 153 -17.62 7.59 -10.97
CA GLN A 153 -18.68 6.57 -11.03
C GLN A 153 -18.43 5.40 -10.06
N GLU A 154 -17.18 4.99 -9.84
CA GLU A 154 -16.83 3.89 -8.92
C GLU A 154 -16.84 4.29 -7.43
N LEU A 155 -16.65 5.58 -7.15
CA LEU A 155 -16.48 6.11 -5.79
C LEU A 155 -17.69 5.86 -4.86
N PRO A 156 -18.95 6.06 -5.30
CA PRO A 156 -20.14 5.77 -4.50
C PRO A 156 -20.22 4.33 -4.03
N GLU A 157 -20.00 3.37 -4.94
CA GLU A 157 -20.03 1.93 -4.64
C GLU A 157 -18.95 1.57 -3.62
N LYS A 158 -17.70 1.95 -3.88
CA LYS A 158 -16.58 1.75 -2.95
C LYS A 158 -16.85 2.35 -1.58
N THR A 159 -17.50 3.51 -1.52
CA THR A 159 -17.85 4.15 -0.24
C THR A 159 -18.94 3.38 0.50
N GLN A 160 -19.93 2.84 -0.21
CA GLN A 160 -20.96 1.97 0.39
C GLN A 160 -20.34 0.67 0.91
N GLU A 161 -19.47 0.02 0.14
CA GLU A 161 -18.75 -1.18 0.56
C GLU A 161 -17.90 -0.94 1.82
N LEU A 162 -17.14 0.16 1.85
CA LEU A 162 -16.33 0.53 3.01
C LEU A 162 -17.20 0.83 4.23
N ARG A 163 -18.34 1.50 4.07
CA ARG A 163 -19.29 1.74 5.16
C ARG A 163 -19.88 0.44 5.71
N ALA A 164 -20.34 -0.45 4.83
CA ALA A 164 -20.85 -1.77 5.23
C ALA A 164 -19.78 -2.58 5.97
N ARG A 165 -18.52 -2.50 5.52
CA ARG A 165 -17.40 -3.18 6.18
C ARG A 165 -17.07 -2.56 7.55
N ILE A 166 -17.12 -1.24 7.68
CA ILE A 166 -16.97 -0.55 8.97
C ILE A 166 -18.07 -0.97 9.93
N GLU A 167 -19.32 -1.04 9.47
CA GLU A 167 -20.45 -1.45 10.30
C GLU A 167 -20.36 -2.92 10.73
N LYS A 168 -19.93 -3.79 9.82
CA LYS A 168 -19.61 -5.20 10.15
C LYS A 168 -18.50 -5.28 11.20
N LEU A 169 -17.43 -4.48 11.08
CA LEU A 169 -16.35 -4.46 12.06
C LEU A 169 -16.81 -3.91 13.42
N ARG A 170 -17.64 -2.86 13.44
CA ARG A 170 -18.22 -2.31 14.67
C ARG A 170 -19.12 -3.32 15.38
N SER A 171 -20.00 -4.00 14.64
CA SER A 171 -20.87 -5.04 15.24
C SER A 171 -20.10 -6.25 15.76
N LEU A 172 -18.95 -6.59 15.15
CA LEU A 172 -18.04 -7.60 15.69
C LEU A 172 -17.32 -7.12 16.96
N GLN A 173 -16.95 -5.83 17.00
CA GLN A 173 -16.31 -5.22 18.16
C GLN A 173 -17.25 -5.16 19.37
N GLU A 174 -18.50 -4.74 19.20
CA GLU A 174 -19.53 -4.72 20.25
C GLU A 174 -19.85 -6.12 20.80
N LYS A 175 -19.75 -7.17 19.98
CA LYS A 175 -19.95 -8.56 20.44
C LYS A 175 -18.74 -9.11 21.21
N SER A 176 -17.59 -8.45 21.16
CA SER A 176 -16.34 -8.87 21.79
C SER A 176 -16.08 -8.13 23.12
N ASP A 177 -17.14 -7.85 23.88
CA ASP A 177 -17.08 -7.13 25.16
C ASP A 177 -16.44 -7.92 26.32
N ALA A 178 -15.91 -9.12 26.06
CA ALA A 178 -15.26 -9.92 27.09
C ALA A 178 -13.99 -9.26 27.67
N ASN A 179 -13.31 -8.36 26.94
CA ASN A 179 -12.11 -7.68 27.41
C ASN A 179 -11.99 -6.22 26.89
N PRO A 180 -12.12 -5.19 27.76
CA PRO A 180 -12.04 -3.78 27.34
C PRO A 180 -10.67 -3.37 26.79
N ASN A 181 -9.60 -4.11 27.14
CA ASN A 181 -8.26 -3.91 26.61
C ASN A 181 -8.11 -4.31 25.13
N LEU A 182 -9.01 -5.13 24.60
CA LEU A 182 -9.01 -5.53 23.18
C LEU A 182 -9.76 -4.53 22.28
N ASN A 183 -10.56 -3.64 22.88
CA ASN A 183 -11.33 -2.61 22.18
C ASN A 183 -10.62 -1.24 22.14
N LEU A 184 -9.32 -1.22 22.40
CA LEU A 184 -8.52 0.00 22.42
C LEU A 184 -8.14 0.43 20.98
N PRO A 185 -8.10 1.74 20.69
CA PRO A 185 -7.52 2.27 19.45
C PRO A 185 -6.06 1.83 19.28
N LEU A 186 -5.59 1.75 18.03
CA LEU A 186 -4.25 1.25 17.68
C LEU A 186 -3.12 1.92 18.49
N ALA A 187 -3.19 3.24 18.70
CA ALA A 187 -2.20 3.94 19.51
C ALA A 187 -2.17 3.47 20.98
N LYS A 188 -3.35 3.22 21.56
CA LYS A 188 -3.48 2.75 22.95
C LYS A 188 -3.08 1.28 23.09
N THR A 189 -3.39 0.42 22.11
CA THR A 189 -2.94 -0.99 22.12
C THR A 189 -1.42 -1.09 22.03
N LEU A 190 -0.77 -0.28 21.18
CA LEU A 190 0.69 -0.22 21.11
C LEU A 190 1.30 0.21 22.45
N GLY A 191 0.74 1.22 23.11
CA GLY A 191 1.17 1.65 24.44
C GLY A 191 1.01 0.56 25.50
N LEU A 192 -0.12 -0.15 25.50
CA LEU A 192 -0.38 -1.27 26.42
C LEU A 192 0.60 -2.42 26.20
N VAL A 193 0.86 -2.78 24.93
CA VAL A 193 1.85 -3.80 24.56
C VAL A 193 3.25 -3.41 25.01
N ALA A 194 3.64 -2.15 24.84
CA ALA A 194 4.94 -1.66 25.32
C ALA A 194 5.06 -1.77 26.85
N ARG A 195 4.02 -1.37 27.58
CA ARG A 195 3.97 -1.49 29.04
C ARG A 195 4.08 -2.94 29.51
N ARG A 196 3.28 -3.85 28.95
CA ARG A 196 3.36 -5.29 29.29
C ARG A 196 4.71 -5.90 28.95
N LYS A 197 5.36 -5.46 27.87
CA LYS A 197 6.72 -5.90 27.53
C LYS A 197 7.73 -5.44 28.57
N ALA A 198 7.63 -4.20 29.07
CA ALA A 198 8.49 -3.69 30.13
C ALA A 198 8.28 -4.48 31.44
N GLU A 199 7.02 -4.67 31.86
CA GLU A 199 6.67 -5.47 33.05
C GLU A 199 7.20 -6.91 32.93
N HIS A 200 7.10 -7.52 31.75
CA HIS A 200 7.63 -8.87 31.52
C HIS A 200 9.16 -8.93 31.60
N GLN A 201 9.86 -7.89 31.13
CA GLN A 201 11.31 -7.79 31.26
C GLN A 201 11.75 -7.58 32.71
N GLU A 202 11.02 -6.80 33.49
CA GLU A 202 11.27 -6.62 34.93
C GLU A 202 11.08 -7.95 35.68
N LEU A 203 9.97 -8.64 35.47
CA LEU A 203 9.72 -9.95 36.06
C LEU A 203 10.75 -11.00 35.63
N ALA A 204 11.23 -10.97 34.38
CA ALA A 204 12.29 -11.85 33.92
C ALA A 204 13.61 -11.59 34.67
N ARG A 205 13.97 -10.32 34.91
CA ARG A 205 15.16 -9.95 35.70
C ARG A 205 15.02 -10.37 37.16
N GLU A 206 13.84 -10.21 37.75
CA GLU A 206 13.56 -10.67 39.12
C GLU A 206 13.67 -12.19 39.24
N LEU A 207 13.10 -12.92 38.27
CA LEU A 207 13.22 -14.38 38.20
C LEU A 207 14.68 -14.82 38.06
N GLU A 208 15.47 -14.18 37.21
CA GLU A 208 16.89 -14.48 37.06
C GLU A 208 17.67 -14.21 38.35
N ALA A 209 17.40 -13.08 39.03
CA ALA A 209 18.00 -12.75 40.31
C ALA A 209 17.63 -13.74 41.42
N LEU A 210 16.38 -14.23 41.44
CA LEU A 210 15.94 -15.26 42.38
C LEU A 210 16.56 -16.62 42.04
N GLN A 211 16.59 -17.02 40.78
CA GLN A 211 17.24 -18.25 40.33
C GLN A 211 18.73 -18.27 40.69
N ALA A 212 19.43 -17.14 40.62
CA ALA A 212 20.81 -17.01 41.06
C ALA A 212 20.99 -17.19 42.59
N LYS A 213 19.97 -16.88 43.40
CA LYS A 213 19.99 -17.04 44.87
C LYS A 213 19.62 -18.46 45.33
N VAL A 214 18.81 -19.18 44.56
CA VAL A 214 18.40 -20.57 44.85
C VAL A 214 19.57 -21.51 45.16
N PRO A 215 20.66 -21.60 44.38
CA PRO A 215 21.73 -22.56 44.66
C PRO A 215 22.49 -22.24 45.95
N ARG A 216 22.64 -20.95 46.30
CA ARG A 216 23.28 -20.55 47.57
C ARG A 216 22.41 -20.96 48.76
N LYS A 217 21.11 -20.65 48.70
CA LYS A 217 20.16 -21.05 49.74
C LYS A 217 20.02 -22.55 49.87
N ARG A 218 20.08 -23.28 48.76
CA ARG A 218 20.12 -24.75 48.74
C ARG A 218 21.37 -25.30 49.45
N LYS A 219 22.56 -24.76 49.16
CA LYS A 219 23.80 -25.15 49.86
C LYS A 219 23.76 -24.82 51.35
N GLU A 220 23.22 -23.66 51.73
CA GLU A 220 23.00 -23.30 53.14
C GLU A 220 22.06 -24.29 53.84
N ALA A 221 20.96 -24.67 53.18
CA ALA A 221 20.01 -25.66 53.71
C ALA A 221 20.65 -27.05 53.85
N GLU A 222 21.39 -27.51 52.83
CA GLU A 222 22.12 -28.79 52.87
C GLU A 222 23.17 -28.81 54.01
N ARG A 223 23.88 -27.70 54.22
CA ARG A 223 24.82 -27.55 55.34
C ARG A 223 24.12 -27.63 56.70
N LEU A 224 23.04 -26.87 56.89
CA LEU A 224 22.28 -26.89 58.15
C LEU A 224 21.66 -28.27 58.41
N GLN A 225 21.21 -28.96 57.36
CA GLN A 225 20.70 -30.32 57.46
C GLN A 225 21.78 -31.32 57.89
N ALA A 226 23.01 -31.18 57.37
CA ALA A 226 24.15 -31.98 57.83
C ALA A 226 24.53 -31.69 59.29
N GLU A 227 24.51 -30.41 59.70
CA GLU A 227 24.77 -29.99 61.08
C GLU A 227 23.69 -30.55 62.04
N LEU A 228 22.41 -30.47 61.67
CA LEU A 228 21.30 -31.07 62.42
C LEU A 228 21.43 -32.59 62.54
N GLY A 229 21.72 -33.30 61.44
CA GLY A 229 21.94 -34.75 61.49
C GLY A 229 23.09 -35.15 62.43
N SER A 230 24.16 -34.35 62.49
CA SER A 230 25.26 -34.57 63.43
C SER A 230 24.85 -34.34 64.90
N LEU A 231 23.98 -33.35 65.16
CA LEU A 231 23.46 -33.05 66.49
C LEU A 231 22.44 -34.09 66.95
N GLU A 232 21.57 -34.55 66.04
CA GLU A 232 20.63 -35.64 66.28
C GLU A 232 21.37 -36.95 66.59
N ALA A 233 22.44 -37.27 65.85
CA ALA A 233 23.30 -38.41 66.15
C ALA A 233 23.95 -38.28 67.54
N LYS A 234 24.46 -37.09 67.89
CA LYS A 234 24.99 -36.81 69.25
C LYS A 234 23.92 -36.97 70.32
N LEU A 235 22.70 -36.48 70.09
CA LEU A 235 21.57 -36.64 71.00
C LEU A 235 21.14 -38.10 71.16
N HIS A 236 21.13 -38.87 70.07
CA HIS A 236 20.86 -40.31 70.12
C HIS A 236 21.93 -41.05 70.90
N THR A 237 23.23 -40.77 70.66
CA THR A 237 24.31 -41.41 71.42
C THR A 237 24.30 -41.01 72.90
N SER A 238 24.03 -39.74 73.23
CA SER A 238 23.96 -39.28 74.62
C SER A 238 22.73 -39.83 75.35
N SER A 239 21.57 -39.87 74.70
CA SER A 239 20.37 -40.48 75.27
C SER A 239 20.49 -41.99 75.41
N ALA A 240 21.14 -42.68 74.47
CA ALA A 240 21.48 -44.09 74.60
C ALA A 240 22.46 -44.33 75.77
N ALA A 241 23.53 -43.54 75.86
CA ALA A 241 24.48 -43.61 76.97
C ALA A 241 23.81 -43.31 78.33
N ALA A 242 22.90 -42.34 78.39
CA ALA A 242 22.12 -42.03 79.59
C ALA A 242 21.17 -43.17 79.96
N ARG A 243 20.47 -43.77 78.99
CA ARG A 243 19.62 -44.95 79.20
C ARG A 243 20.42 -46.16 79.64
N GLU A 244 21.61 -46.40 79.08
CA GLU A 244 22.49 -47.46 79.54
C GLU A 244 23.05 -47.20 80.93
N ALA A 245 23.43 -45.96 81.26
CA ALA A 245 23.86 -45.58 82.60
C ALA A 245 22.72 -45.76 83.62
N GLN A 246 21.49 -45.42 83.25
CA GLN A 246 20.31 -45.67 84.06
C GLN A 246 20.04 -47.17 84.22
N ARG A 247 20.13 -47.97 83.14
CA ARG A 247 20.05 -49.44 83.22
C ARG A 247 21.17 -50.03 84.08
N ARG A 248 22.41 -49.52 84.02
CA ARG A 248 23.52 -49.94 84.88
C ARG A 248 23.25 -49.59 86.34
N LYS A 249 22.67 -48.41 86.62
CA LYS A 249 22.26 -48.01 87.96
C LYS A 249 21.10 -48.85 88.49
N GLU A 250 20.09 -49.13 87.67
CA GLU A 250 18.96 -50.00 88.00
C GLU A 250 19.41 -51.45 88.17
N ALA A 251 20.31 -51.97 87.32
CA ALA A 251 20.91 -53.29 87.48
C ALA A 251 21.82 -53.38 88.73
N ALA A 252 22.51 -52.30 89.08
CA ALA A 252 23.26 -52.20 90.35
C ALA A 252 22.33 -52.09 91.56
N ALA A 253 21.18 -51.42 91.44
CA ALA A 253 20.18 -51.28 92.50
C ALA A 253 19.31 -52.54 92.68
N LEU A 254 19.10 -53.31 91.61
CA LEU A 254 18.40 -54.61 91.60
C LEU A 254 19.34 -55.80 91.85
N GLY A 255 20.57 -55.56 92.30
CA GLY A 255 21.44 -56.62 92.82
C GLY A 255 22.18 -57.46 91.77
N GLY A 256 22.19 -57.09 90.49
CA GLY A 256 22.80 -57.93 89.43
C GLY A 256 24.32 -58.09 89.53
N VAL A 257 25.05 -57.08 90.02
CA VAL A 257 26.51 -57.20 90.26
C VAL A 257 26.79 -57.97 91.55
N ALA A 258 25.87 -57.94 92.52
CA ALA A 258 25.96 -58.75 93.73
C ALA A 258 25.64 -60.23 93.42
N ASP A 259 24.66 -60.51 92.56
CA ASP A 259 24.27 -61.86 92.16
C ASP A 259 25.35 -62.57 91.33
N ASP A 260 26.03 -61.88 90.39
CA ASP A 260 27.16 -62.47 89.65
C ASP A 260 28.36 -62.75 90.56
N LEU A 261 28.60 -61.90 91.57
CA LEU A 261 29.62 -62.14 92.59
C LEU A 261 29.22 -63.26 93.55
N GLU A 262 27.94 -63.37 93.91
CA GLU A 262 27.41 -64.46 94.75
C GLU A 262 27.40 -65.80 94.01
N GLN A 263 27.04 -65.83 92.73
CA GLN A 263 27.11 -67.05 91.90
C GLN A 263 28.55 -67.52 91.73
N ARG A 264 29.50 -66.60 91.53
CA ARG A 264 30.93 -66.93 91.58
C ARG A 264 31.32 -67.46 92.97
N ALA A 265 30.93 -66.80 94.06
CA ALA A 265 31.24 -67.26 95.42
C ALA A 265 30.65 -68.65 95.71
N ARG A 266 29.44 -68.96 95.22
CA ARG A 266 28.82 -70.28 95.30
C ARG A 266 29.59 -71.31 94.46
N TRP A 267 30.04 -70.96 93.26
CA TRP A 267 30.87 -71.83 92.43
C TRP A 267 32.25 -72.09 93.06
N TRP A 268 32.90 -71.05 93.61
CA TRP A 268 34.15 -71.19 94.35
C TRP A 268 33.97 -72.08 95.59
N LYS A 269 32.87 -71.91 96.36
CA LYS A 269 32.55 -72.80 97.49
C LYS A 269 32.26 -74.24 97.05
N ALA A 270 31.51 -74.44 95.97
CA ALA A 270 31.26 -75.79 95.44
C ALA A 270 32.54 -76.44 94.91
N SER A 271 33.43 -75.66 94.28
CA SER A 271 34.75 -76.14 93.85
C SER A 271 35.66 -76.47 95.05
N GLU A 272 35.59 -75.68 96.13
CA GLU A 272 36.27 -75.94 97.39
C GLU A 272 35.73 -77.23 98.04
N GLU A 273 34.42 -77.44 98.01
CA GLU A 273 33.76 -78.62 98.56
C GLU A 273 34.10 -79.90 97.77
N VAL A 274 34.10 -79.82 96.44
CA VAL A 274 34.58 -80.92 95.56
C VAL A 274 36.07 -81.21 95.77
N LEU A 275 36.90 -80.17 95.90
CA LEU A 275 38.33 -80.36 96.21
C LEU A 275 38.53 -80.98 97.60
N LYS A 276 37.74 -80.60 98.61
CA LYS A 276 37.74 -81.22 99.94
C LYS A 276 37.32 -82.69 99.90
N GLN A 277 36.32 -83.04 99.07
CA GLN A 277 35.88 -84.42 98.88
C GLN A 277 36.92 -85.30 98.17
N VAL A 278 37.62 -84.77 97.16
CA VAL A 278 38.65 -85.50 96.42
C VAL A 278 39.94 -85.68 97.24
N LEU A 279 40.27 -84.75 98.13
CA LEU A 279 41.49 -84.80 98.94
C LEU A 279 41.34 -85.54 100.28
N SER A 280 40.16 -86.08 100.61
CA SER A 280 39.92 -86.86 101.85
C SER A 280 40.36 -86.16 103.15
N LEU A 281 40.34 -84.82 103.19
CA LEU A 281 40.73 -84.05 104.36
C LEU A 281 39.53 -83.89 105.29
N LYS A 282 39.53 -84.69 106.36
CA LYS A 282 38.54 -84.63 107.44
C LYS A 282 38.89 -83.50 108.40
N THR A 283 38.22 -82.35 108.24
CA THR A 283 37.61 -81.41 109.22
C THR A 283 37.42 -80.06 108.57
#